data_AF-A0A3B8LKD4-F1
#
_entry.id   AF-A0A3B8LKD4-F1
#
_cell.length_a   1.000
_cell.length_b   1.000
_cell.length_c   1.000
_cell.angle_alpha   90.00
_cell.angle_beta   90.00
_cell.angle_gamma   90.00
#
_symmetry.space_group_name_H-M   'P 1'
#
loop_
_entity.id
_entity.type
_entity.pdbx_description
1 polymer ?
#
loop_
_entity_poly.entity_id
_entity_poly.type
_entity_poly.pdbx_seq_one_letter_code
_entity_poly.pdbx_strand_id
1 'polypeptide(L)'
;MIEETSRHWVTQLLRDESELLRGEILAGHTYAADTLEALLLERVHIRSRERRHGLLKRVINATGVVVHTNLGRSPLAKRALERVVEVSSGYCNLEYDLPGRRRGGRMFGVQDALRQLTGAEDALVVNNNAAAVMLALSAMAERQEVILSRGELVEIGGSFRIPD
;
A
#
# COMPACT_ATOMS: atom_id res chain seq x y z
N MET A 1 8.48 15.12 -23.76
CA MET A 1 7.40 14.40 -23.03
C MET A 1 7.18 12.97 -23.53
N ILE A 2 6.93 12.75 -24.83
CA ILE A 2 6.69 11.39 -25.39
C ILE A 2 7.95 10.51 -25.36
N GLU A 3 9.15 11.10 -25.42
CA GLU A 3 10.41 10.34 -25.25
C GLU A 3 10.61 9.79 -23.84
N GLU A 4 9.92 10.37 -22.85
CA GLU A 4 10.05 10.02 -21.43
C GLU A 4 8.86 9.20 -20.91
N THR A 5 7.80 9.02 -21.71
CA THR A 5 6.57 8.35 -21.27
C THR A 5 5.72 7.84 -22.43
N SER A 6 4.71 7.02 -22.16
CA SER A 6 3.84 6.46 -23.20
C SER A 6 3.04 7.56 -23.91
N ARG A 7 3.02 7.49 -25.26
CA ARG A 7 2.16 8.36 -26.10
C ARG A 7 0.69 8.30 -25.68
N HIS A 8 0.21 7.11 -25.30
CA HIS A 8 -1.16 6.92 -24.82
C HIS A 8 -1.45 7.80 -23.58
N TRP A 9 -0.51 7.82 -22.64
CA TRP A 9 -0.63 8.59 -21.41
C TRP A 9 -0.62 10.10 -21.65
N VAL A 10 0.27 10.59 -22.53
CA VAL A 10 0.29 12.03 -22.91
C VAL A 10 -1.01 12.43 -23.61
N THR A 11 -1.53 11.57 -24.48
CA THR A 11 -2.79 11.83 -25.20
C THR A 11 -3.96 11.90 -24.23
N GLN A 12 -4.01 11.01 -23.25
CA GLN A 12 -5.04 11.04 -22.22
C GLN A 12 -4.96 12.31 -21.38
N LEU A 13 -3.76 12.72 -20.96
CA LEU A 13 -3.56 13.94 -20.18
C LEU A 13 -3.98 15.21 -20.95
N LEU A 14 -3.66 15.28 -22.25
CA LEU A 14 -4.11 16.36 -23.11
C LEU A 14 -5.64 16.41 -23.22
N ARG A 15 -6.30 15.25 -23.34
CA ARG A 15 -7.77 15.17 -23.38
C ARG A 15 -8.39 15.62 -22.06
N ASP A 16 -7.87 15.13 -20.93
CA ASP A 16 -8.32 15.49 -19.58
C ASP A 16 -8.22 17.02 -19.38
N GLU A 17 -7.08 17.64 -19.70
CA GLU A 17 -6.88 19.09 -19.55
C GLU A 17 -7.70 19.93 -20.54
N SER A 18 -7.87 19.45 -21.77
CA SER A 18 -8.71 20.13 -22.77
C SER A 18 -10.17 20.15 -22.32
N GLU A 19 -10.65 19.05 -21.72
CA GLU A 19 -12.00 18.94 -21.20
C GLU A 19 -12.23 19.86 -19.99
N LEU A 20 -11.23 19.98 -19.11
CA LEU A 20 -11.26 20.94 -18.00
C LEU A 20 -11.31 22.39 -18.49
N LEU A 21 -10.41 22.76 -19.42
CA LEU A 21 -10.40 24.11 -20.02
C LEU A 21 -11.71 24.42 -20.75
N ARG A 22 -12.27 23.44 -21.47
CA ARG A 22 -13.59 23.56 -22.10
C ARG A 22 -14.68 23.84 -21.06
N GLY A 23 -14.65 23.12 -19.94
CA GLY A 23 -15.57 23.33 -18.81
C GLY A 23 -15.46 24.72 -18.20
N GLU A 24 -14.24 25.22 -17.99
CA GLU A 24 -13.98 26.58 -17.49
C GLU A 24 -14.52 27.66 -18.44
N ILE A 25 -14.29 27.51 -19.75
CA ILE A 25 -14.81 28.44 -20.77
C ILE A 25 -16.34 28.44 -20.77
N LEU A 26 -16.98 27.26 -20.70
CA LEU A 26 -18.43 27.14 -20.62
C LEU A 26 -19.00 27.72 -19.32
N ALA A 27 -18.23 27.72 -18.23
CA ALA A 27 -18.56 28.38 -16.97
C ALA A 27 -18.35 29.91 -16.99
N GLY A 28 -17.93 30.48 -18.12
CA GLY A 28 -17.77 31.92 -18.33
C GLY A 28 -16.36 32.46 -18.07
N HIS A 29 -15.35 31.60 -17.91
CA HIS A 29 -13.97 32.06 -17.84
C HIS A 29 -13.46 32.45 -19.23
N THR A 30 -12.85 33.62 -19.34
CA THR A 30 -12.34 34.15 -20.61
C THR A 30 -10.83 33.98 -20.70
N TYR A 31 -10.37 33.41 -21.81
CA TYR A 31 -8.96 33.26 -22.14
C TYR A 31 -8.67 33.93 -23.48
N ALA A 32 -7.50 34.53 -23.62
CA ALA A 32 -7.05 35.04 -24.90
C ALA A 32 -6.75 33.86 -25.85
N ALA A 33 -7.35 33.85 -27.03
CA ALA A 33 -7.33 32.68 -27.92
C ALA A 33 -5.92 32.27 -28.35
N ASP A 34 -5.03 33.24 -28.53
CA ASP A 34 -3.61 33.08 -28.85
C ASP A 34 -2.79 32.47 -27.70
N THR A 35 -3.31 32.47 -26.47
CA THR A 35 -2.63 31.90 -25.30
C THR A 35 -3.12 30.50 -24.91
N LEU A 36 -4.23 30.03 -25.48
CA LEU A 36 -4.88 28.77 -25.08
C LEU A 36 -3.98 27.55 -25.27
N GLU A 37 -3.24 27.49 -26.38
CA GLU A 37 -2.32 26.38 -26.66
C GLU A 37 -1.18 26.35 -25.63
N ALA A 38 -0.56 27.51 -25.37
CA ALA A 38 0.51 27.63 -24.38
C ALA A 38 0.04 27.26 -22.97
N LEU A 39 -1.16 27.72 -22.58
CA LEU A 39 -1.79 27.39 -21.30
C LEU A 39 -2.08 25.89 -21.16
N LEU A 40 -2.63 25.27 -22.20
CA LEU A 40 -2.88 23.82 -22.21
C LEU A 40 -1.57 23.03 -22.03
N LEU A 41 -0.53 23.40 -22.79
CA LEU A 41 0.78 22.75 -22.70
C LEU A 41 1.42 22.92 -21.32
N GLU A 42 1.30 24.11 -20.71
CA GLU A 42 1.79 24.37 -19.36
C GLU A 42 1.06 23.51 -18.32
N ARG A 43 -0.28 23.47 -18.35
CA ARG A 43 -1.10 22.65 -17.44
C ARG A 43 -0.79 21.16 -17.58
N VAL A 44 -0.67 20.69 -18.82
CA VAL A 44 -0.26 19.31 -19.13
C VAL A 44 1.14 19.03 -18.59
N HIS A 45 2.08 19.96 -18.69
CA HIS A 45 3.43 19.80 -18.14
C HIS A 45 3.41 19.69 -16.61
N ILE A 46 2.71 20.59 -15.91
CA ILE A 46 2.59 20.58 -14.45
C ILE A 46 1.97 19.27 -13.98
N ARG A 47 0.80 18.92 -14.52
CA ARG A 47 0.07 17.72 -14.12
C ARG A 47 0.80 16.43 -14.50
N SER A 48 1.58 16.47 -15.58
CA SER A 48 2.47 15.38 -15.94
C SER A 48 3.49 15.12 -14.83
N ARG A 49 4.15 16.17 -14.32
CA ARG A 49 5.09 16.04 -13.21
C ARG A 49 4.41 15.51 -11.95
N GLU A 50 3.21 16.01 -11.63
CA GLU A 50 2.46 15.55 -10.45
C GLU A 50 2.11 14.07 -10.51
N ARG A 51 1.66 13.58 -11.67
CA ARG A 51 1.27 12.17 -11.88
C ARG A 51 2.46 11.23 -12.08
N ARG A 52 3.62 11.73 -12.53
CA ARG A 52 4.88 10.96 -12.65
C ARG A 52 5.39 10.50 -11.28
N HIS A 53 5.25 11.34 -10.27
CA HIS A 53 5.46 10.93 -8.89
C HIS A 53 4.19 10.20 -8.44
N GLY A 54 4.24 8.87 -8.36
CA GLY A 54 3.07 8.04 -8.03
C GLY A 54 2.24 8.55 -6.84
N LEU A 55 1.02 8.05 -6.70
CA LEU A 55 0.03 8.55 -5.72
C LEU A 55 0.58 8.60 -4.28
N LEU A 56 1.48 7.69 -3.92
CA LEU A 56 2.14 7.66 -2.63
C LEU A 56 3.47 8.42 -2.68
N LYS A 57 3.62 9.40 -1.79
CA LYS A 57 4.82 10.22 -1.66
C LYS A 57 5.38 10.10 -0.24
N ARG A 58 6.70 10.17 -0.12
CA ARG A 58 7.34 10.29 1.19
C ARG A 58 6.93 11.61 1.83
N VAL A 59 6.65 11.58 3.13
CA VAL A 59 6.30 12.74 3.95
C VAL A 59 7.28 12.89 5.11
N ILE A 60 7.34 14.09 5.69
CA ILE A 60 8.05 14.37 6.94
C ILE A 60 7.03 14.33 8.08
N ASN A 61 7.20 13.41 9.02
CA ASN A 61 6.34 13.34 10.21
C ASN A 61 6.86 14.30 11.29
N ALA A 62 6.09 15.35 11.58
CA ALA A 62 6.37 16.34 12.61
C ALA A 62 5.35 16.30 13.78
N THR A 63 4.50 15.27 13.86
CA THR A 63 3.43 15.20 14.87
C THR A 63 3.89 14.65 16.22
N GLY A 64 5.08 14.04 16.28
CA GLY A 64 5.56 13.30 17.46
C GLY A 64 4.93 11.91 17.63
N VAL A 65 3.96 11.53 16.78
CA VAL A 65 3.33 10.21 16.82
C VAL A 65 4.20 9.20 16.08
N VAL A 66 4.79 8.25 16.82
CA VAL A 66 5.70 7.23 16.26
C VAL A 66 4.95 6.24 15.36
N VAL A 67 3.90 5.61 15.87
CA VAL A 67 3.06 4.67 15.10
C VAL A 67 1.88 5.42 14.50
N HIS A 68 2.14 6.17 13.44
CA HIS A 68 1.12 7.00 12.81
C HIS A 68 0.32 6.19 11.78
N THR A 69 -0.92 5.82 12.11
CA THR A 69 -1.78 4.97 11.25
C THR A 69 -1.98 5.54 9.85
N ASN A 70 -2.26 6.85 9.74
CA ASN A 70 -2.46 7.51 8.44
C ASN A 70 -1.18 7.67 7.61
N LEU A 71 0.01 7.68 8.24
CA LEU A 71 1.30 7.86 7.54
C LEU A 71 2.04 6.52 7.31
N GLY A 72 1.36 5.39 7.45
CA GLY A 72 1.92 4.08 7.14
C GLY A 72 2.58 3.35 8.31
N ARG A 73 2.28 3.72 9.55
CA ARG A 73 2.76 3.06 10.79
C ARG A 73 4.30 3.10 10.89
N SER A 74 4.94 1.95 11.04
CA SER A 74 6.37 1.85 11.32
C SER A 74 7.19 1.91 10.03
N PRO A 75 8.11 2.88 9.87
CA PRO A 75 9.06 2.86 8.77
C PRO A 75 10.05 1.69 8.94
N LEU A 76 10.48 1.12 7.82
CA LEU A 76 11.45 0.04 7.81
C LEU A 76 12.89 0.57 7.96
N ALA A 77 13.72 -0.16 8.71
CA ALA A 77 15.15 0.11 8.80
C ALA A 77 15.82 -0.08 7.42
N LYS A 78 16.87 0.71 7.13
CA LYS A 78 17.59 0.66 5.85
C LYS A 78 18.02 -0.76 5.47
N ARG A 79 18.60 -1.51 6.41
CA ARG A 79 19.01 -2.90 6.22
C ARG A 79 17.86 -3.83 5.82
N ALA A 80 16.66 -3.63 6.38
CA ALA A 80 15.50 -4.42 6.02
C ALA A 80 15.03 -4.10 4.59
N LEU A 81 15.03 -2.83 4.20
CA LEU A 81 14.71 -2.41 2.83
C LEU A 81 15.71 -2.96 1.82
N GLU A 82 17.01 -2.90 2.11
CA GLU A 82 18.07 -3.47 1.26
C GLU A 82 17.81 -4.96 1.00
N ARG A 83 17.45 -5.73 2.04
CA ARG A 83 17.13 -7.15 1.90
C ARG A 83 15.87 -7.39 1.07
N VAL A 84 14.83 -6.57 1.24
CA VAL A 84 13.61 -6.66 0.43
C VAL A 84 13.94 -6.43 -1.05
N VAL A 85 14.71 -5.38 -1.37
CA VAL A 85 15.11 -5.08 -2.75
C VAL A 85 15.94 -6.23 -3.33
N GLU A 86 16.93 -6.73 -2.59
CA GLU A 86 17.78 -7.84 -3.01
C GLU A 86 16.94 -9.08 -3.38
N VAL A 87 16.08 -9.56 -2.47
CA VAL A 87 15.29 -10.78 -2.66
C VAL A 87 14.18 -10.62 -3.71
N SER A 88 13.60 -9.42 -3.85
CA SER A 88 12.48 -9.16 -4.77
C SER A 88 12.91 -8.82 -6.19
N SER A 89 14.19 -8.49 -6.41
CA SER A 89 14.74 -8.15 -7.73
C SER A 89 14.84 -9.34 -8.70
N GLY A 90 14.61 -10.57 -8.23
CA GLY A 90 14.67 -11.79 -9.03
C GLY A 90 13.90 -12.96 -8.41
N TYR A 91 14.11 -14.16 -8.94
CA TYR A 91 13.58 -15.37 -8.33
C TYR A 91 14.24 -15.63 -6.97
N CYS A 92 13.46 -16.07 -6.01
CA CYS A 92 13.94 -16.49 -4.71
C CYS A 92 13.32 -17.83 -4.30
N ASN A 93 13.89 -18.43 -3.25
CA ASN A 93 13.44 -19.71 -2.69
C ASN A 93 12.17 -19.57 -1.83
N LEU A 94 11.22 -18.74 -2.26
CA LEU A 94 10.01 -18.41 -1.49
C LEU A 94 9.20 -19.65 -1.10
N GLU A 95 9.08 -20.64 -1.99
CA GLU A 95 8.41 -21.93 -1.69
C GLU A 95 9.30 -23.11 -2.09
N TYR A 96 10.62 -22.96 -1.96
CA TYR A 96 11.58 -23.98 -2.40
C TYR A 96 12.59 -24.30 -1.32
N ASP A 97 12.64 -25.57 -0.92
CA ASP A 97 13.63 -26.11 -0.02
C ASP A 97 14.90 -26.45 -0.81
N LEU A 98 15.96 -25.67 -0.59
CA LEU A 98 17.24 -25.84 -1.30
C LEU A 98 17.95 -27.15 -0.91
N PRO A 99 18.15 -27.48 0.38
CA PRO A 99 18.65 -28.79 0.79
C PRO A 99 17.82 -29.97 0.26
N GLY A 100 16.49 -29.91 0.41
CA GLY A 100 15.59 -30.99 0.03
C GLY A 100 15.26 -31.06 -1.47
N ARG A 101 15.63 -30.04 -2.24
CA ARG A 101 15.37 -29.91 -3.70
C ARG A 101 13.92 -30.15 -4.10
N ARG A 102 12.99 -29.58 -3.32
CA ARG A 102 11.54 -29.80 -3.49
C ARG A 102 10.76 -28.55 -3.09
N ARG A 103 9.46 -28.56 -3.39
CA ARG A 103 8.55 -27.54 -2.87
C ARG A 103 8.55 -27.55 -1.34
N GLY A 104 8.71 -26.38 -0.76
CA GLY A 104 8.71 -26.13 0.69
C GLY A 104 7.66 -25.10 1.10
N GLY A 105 7.53 -24.87 2.41
CA GLY A 105 6.65 -23.84 2.95
C GLY A 105 7.31 -22.46 2.95
N ARG A 106 6.54 -21.42 2.60
CA ARG A 106 7.03 -20.02 2.59
C ARG A 106 7.33 -19.40 3.96
N MET A 107 6.91 -20.09 5.01
CA MET A 107 6.90 -19.56 6.37
C MET A 107 8.12 -19.96 7.18
N PHE A 108 8.91 -20.93 6.72
CA PHE A 108 9.86 -21.67 7.54
C PHE A 108 10.82 -20.74 8.31
N GLY A 109 11.43 -19.76 7.61
CA GLY A 109 12.36 -18.83 8.26
C GLY A 109 11.72 -17.89 9.29
N VAL A 110 10.48 -17.44 9.05
CA VAL A 110 9.78 -16.54 9.98
C VAL A 110 9.18 -17.32 11.15
N GLN A 111 8.66 -18.51 10.90
CA GLN A 111 8.13 -19.42 11.90
C GLN A 111 9.21 -19.79 12.93
N ASP A 112 10.40 -20.20 12.49
CA ASP A 112 11.50 -20.52 13.39
C ASP A 112 11.98 -19.32 14.21
N ALA A 113 12.06 -18.13 13.58
CA ALA A 113 12.43 -16.91 14.28
C ALA A 113 11.40 -16.55 15.36
N LEU A 114 10.10 -16.67 15.06
CA LEU A 114 9.04 -16.40 16.02
C LEU A 114 9.08 -17.39 17.19
N ARG A 115 9.24 -18.69 16.93
CA ARG A 115 9.36 -19.71 17.98
C ARG A 115 10.55 -19.44 18.91
N GLN A 116 11.69 -19.02 18.36
CA GLN A 116 12.85 -18.64 19.15
C GLN A 116 12.62 -17.38 19.99
N LEU A 117 11.91 -16.38 19.46
CA LEU A 117 11.64 -15.12 20.15
C LEU A 117 10.57 -15.27 21.25
N THR A 118 9.56 -16.10 21.04
CA THR A 118 8.40 -16.21 21.95
C THR A 118 8.45 -17.43 22.86
N GLY A 119 9.22 -18.46 22.50
CA GLY A 119 9.20 -19.76 23.17
C GLY A 119 7.94 -20.60 22.86
N ALA A 120 7.10 -20.18 21.91
CA ALA A 120 5.91 -20.92 21.51
C ALA A 120 6.27 -22.24 20.80
N GLU A 121 5.40 -23.24 20.93
CA GLU A 121 5.57 -24.54 20.27
C GLU A 121 5.61 -24.40 18.74
N ASP A 122 4.79 -23.48 18.21
CA ASP A 122 4.66 -23.19 16.79
C ASP A 122 4.23 -21.72 16.54
N ALA A 123 4.30 -21.27 15.28
CA ALA A 123 3.93 -19.92 14.87
C ALA A 123 3.35 -19.86 13.44
N LEU A 124 2.36 -19.00 13.23
CA LEU A 124 1.79 -18.70 11.92
C LEU A 124 1.71 -17.18 11.72
N VAL A 125 2.06 -16.73 10.51
CA VAL A 125 1.89 -15.34 10.07
C VAL A 125 0.87 -15.30 8.95
N VAL A 126 -0.07 -14.38 9.08
CA VAL A 126 -1.08 -14.08 8.08
C VAL A 126 -0.95 -12.61 7.67
N ASN A 127 -1.79 -12.17 6.74
CA ASN A 127 -1.73 -10.83 6.16
C ASN A 127 -1.66 -9.70 7.21
N ASN A 128 -2.50 -9.76 8.25
CA ASN A 128 -2.52 -8.80 9.36
C ASN A 128 -3.23 -9.39 10.59
N ASN A 129 -3.26 -8.63 11.70
CA ASN A 129 -3.88 -9.09 12.94
C ASN A 129 -5.40 -9.32 12.82
N ALA A 130 -6.11 -8.52 12.02
CA ALA A 130 -7.55 -8.72 11.79
C ALA A 130 -7.83 -10.10 11.16
N ALA A 131 -7.03 -10.49 10.17
CA ALA A 131 -7.08 -11.82 9.58
C ALA A 131 -6.66 -12.91 10.58
N ALA A 132 -5.72 -12.63 11.48
CA ALA A 132 -5.31 -13.57 12.51
C ALA A 132 -6.44 -13.88 13.50
N VAL A 133 -7.13 -12.84 13.98
CA VAL A 133 -8.31 -12.98 14.86
C VAL A 133 -9.39 -13.79 14.15
N MET A 134 -9.72 -13.43 12.91
CA MET A 134 -10.73 -14.15 12.13
C MET A 134 -10.34 -15.63 11.92
N LEU A 135 -9.09 -15.90 11.55
CA LEU A 135 -8.61 -17.27 11.35
C LEU A 135 -8.67 -18.08 12.65
N ALA A 136 -8.24 -17.50 13.77
CA ALA A 136 -8.23 -18.17 15.07
C ALA A 136 -9.66 -18.52 15.51
N LEU A 137 -10.60 -17.57 15.43
CA LEU A 137 -11.99 -17.81 15.82
C LEU A 137 -12.67 -18.84 14.90
N SER A 138 -12.48 -18.72 13.58
CA SER A 138 -13.05 -19.67 12.62
C SER A 138 -12.47 -21.08 12.77
N ALA A 139 -11.20 -21.21 13.14
CA ALA A 139 -10.58 -22.54 13.29
C ALA A 139 -10.90 -23.19 14.64
N MET A 140 -10.98 -22.39 15.71
CA MET A 140 -11.05 -22.90 17.09
C MET A 140 -12.46 -22.91 17.67
N ALA A 141 -13.38 -22.10 17.15
CA ALA A 141 -14.71 -21.89 17.72
C ALA A 141 -15.78 -21.69 16.63
N GLU A 142 -15.65 -22.36 15.48
CA GLU A 142 -16.65 -22.27 14.41
C GLU A 142 -18.04 -22.69 14.95
N ARG A 143 -19.01 -21.78 14.85
CA ARG A 143 -20.39 -22.00 15.35
C ARG A 143 -20.47 -22.30 16.85
N GLN A 144 -19.47 -21.89 17.61
CA GLN A 144 -19.44 -21.99 19.06
C GLN A 144 -19.40 -20.59 19.68
N GLU A 145 -19.69 -20.50 20.98
CA GLU A 145 -19.60 -19.26 21.72
C GLU A 145 -18.15 -18.98 22.14
N VAL A 146 -17.75 -17.71 22.08
CA VAL A 146 -16.44 -17.23 22.53
C VAL A 146 -16.68 -16.21 23.62
N ILE A 147 -16.19 -16.49 24.83
CA ILE A 147 -16.36 -15.61 25.98
C ILE A 147 -15.36 -14.46 25.86
N LEU A 148 -15.85 -13.22 25.93
CA LEU A 148 -15.07 -12.00 25.87
C LEU A 148 -15.65 -10.96 26.85
N SER A 149 -14.78 -10.15 27.47
CA SER A 149 -15.24 -9.05 28.32
C SER A 149 -15.88 -7.96 27.46
N ARG A 150 -17.00 -7.38 27.90
CA ARG A 150 -17.62 -6.24 27.19
C ARG A 150 -16.67 -5.06 26.98
N GLY A 151 -15.68 -4.89 27.87
CA GLY A 151 -14.65 -3.85 27.73
C GLY A 151 -13.63 -4.11 26.63
N GLU A 152 -13.60 -5.32 26.07
CA GLU A 152 -12.69 -5.75 25.01
C GLU A 152 -13.35 -5.72 23.62
N LEU A 153 -14.63 -5.29 23.53
CA LEU A 153 -15.32 -4.99 22.28
C LEU A 153 -14.75 -3.69 21.66
N VAL A 154 -13.50 -3.79 21.20
CA VAL A 154 -12.74 -2.65 20.71
C VAL A 154 -12.97 -2.43 19.22
N GLU A 155 -12.90 -1.15 18.82
CA GLU A 155 -12.80 -0.71 17.45
C GLU A 155 -11.40 -0.15 17.22
N ILE A 156 -10.66 -0.72 16.25
CA ILE A 156 -9.29 -0.31 15.95
C ILE A 156 -9.23 0.20 14.51
N GLY A 157 -8.98 1.50 14.36
CA GLY A 157 -9.05 2.18 13.07
C GLY A 157 -10.50 2.52 12.70
N GLY A 158 -10.81 2.58 11.40
CA GLY A 158 -12.16 2.95 10.93
C GLY A 158 -13.01 1.81 10.38
N SER A 159 -12.56 0.54 10.47
CA SER A 159 -13.26 -0.56 9.78
C SER A 159 -13.17 -1.95 10.42
N PHE A 160 -12.33 -2.17 11.43
CA PHE A 160 -12.27 -3.45 12.14
C PHE A 160 -12.87 -3.30 13.52
N ARG A 161 -13.93 -4.07 13.78
CA ARG A 161 -14.71 -4.10 15.01
C ARG A 161 -14.98 -5.53 15.42
N ILE A 162 -14.98 -5.80 16.72
CA ILE A 162 -15.55 -7.03 17.25
C ILE A 162 -17.08 -6.82 17.32
N PRO A 163 -17.88 -7.63 16.61
CA PRO A 163 -19.34 -7.46 16.62
C PRO A 163 -19.94 -7.81 17.99
N ASP A 164 -21.08 -7.17 18.30
CA ASP A 164 -21.95 -7.56 19.43
C ASP A 164 -22.57 -8.95 19.24
#